data_AF-A0A2E0HHK0-F1
#
_entry.id   AF-A0A2E0HHK0-F1
#
_cell.length_a   1.000
_cell.length_b   1.000
_cell.length_c   1.000
_cell.angle_alpha   90.00
_cell.angle_beta   90.00
_cell.angle_gamma   90.00
#
_symmetry.space_group_name_H-M   'P 1'
#
loop_
_entity.id
_entity.type
_entity.pdbx_description
1 polymer ?
#
loop_
_entity_poly.entity_id
_entity_poly.type
_entity_poly.pdbx_seq_one_letter_code
_entity_poly.pdbx_strand_id
1 'polypeptide(L)' 'MYVCLCKEITERQLRASIRQGACDFGQVKRQCNRLGGKCGKCLGEARLIVQQELGRNQQFVPCDAVS' A
#
# COMPACT_ATOMS: atom_id res chain seq x y z
N MET A 1 -9.07 -8.23 -4.52
CA MET A 1 -9.99 -7.40 -5.33
C MET A 1 -9.27 -6.26 -6.05
N TYR A 2 -9.90 -5.56 -7.01
CA TYR A 2 -9.41 -4.25 -7.47
C TYR A 2 -9.70 -3.18 -6.41
N VAL A 3 -8.68 -2.44 -6.03
CA VAL A 3 -8.77 -1.34 -5.08
C VAL A 3 -8.85 -0.01 -5.81
N CYS A 4 -8.12 0.17 -6.91
CA CYS A 4 -8.18 1.36 -7.75
C CYS A 4 -8.39 1.01 -9.22
N LEU A 5 -9.57 1.33 -9.75
CA LEU A 5 -9.88 1.14 -11.18
C LEU A 5 -9.12 2.13 -12.08
N CYS A 6 -8.88 3.34 -11.61
CA CYS A 6 -8.19 4.37 -12.39
C CYS A 6 -6.71 4.05 -12.71
N LYS A 7 -6.10 3.19 -11.90
CA LYS A 7 -4.69 2.80 -11.97
C LYS A 7 -4.50 1.29 -12.04
N GLU A 8 -5.61 0.55 -12.18
CA GLU A 8 -5.66 -0.91 -12.25
C GLU A 8 -4.91 -1.60 -11.10
N ILE A 9 -5.01 -1.02 -9.90
CA ILE A 9 -4.33 -1.53 -8.72
C ILE A 9 -5.26 -2.48 -7.97
N THR A 10 -4.74 -3.68 -7.72
CA THR A 10 -5.35 -4.73 -6.91
C THR A 10 -4.83 -4.71 -5.49
N GLU A 11 -5.61 -5.29 -4.59
CA GLU A 11 -5.21 -5.53 -3.20
C GLU A 11 -3.89 -6.33 -3.12
N ARG A 12 -3.69 -7.31 -4.02
CA ARG A 12 -2.44 -8.09 -4.07
C ARG A 12 -1.23 -7.20 -4.34
N GLN A 13 -1.36 -6.19 -5.20
CA GLN A 13 -0.30 -5.21 -5.47
C GLN A 13 -0.04 -4.30 -4.26
N LEU A 14 -1.08 -3.87 -3.54
CA LEU A 14 -0.90 -3.14 -2.27
C LEU A 14 -0.08 -3.97 -1.28
N ARG A 15 -0.50 -5.21 -1.02
CA ARG A 15 0.21 -6.12 -0.11
C ARG A 15 1.64 -6.41 -0.59
N ALA A 16 1.85 -6.52 -1.91
CA ALA A 16 3.18 -6.71 -2.49
C ALA A 16 4.09 -5.51 -2.23
N SER A 17 3.60 -4.27 -2.38
CA SER A 17 4.41 -3.07 -2.09
C SER A 17 4.90 -3.03 -0.64
N ILE A 18 4.08 -3.46 0.32
CA ILE A 18 4.47 -3.58 1.73
C ILE A 18 5.55 -4.65 1.91
N ARG A 19 5.38 -5.83 1.29
CA ARG A 19 6.42 -6.88 1.30
C ARG A 19 7.73 -6.46 0.60
N GLN A 20 7.66 -5.51 -0.31
CA GLN A 20 8.81 -4.91 -0.99
C GLN A 20 9.44 -3.75 -0.19
N GLY A 21 9.00 -3.52 1.06
CA GLY A 21 9.60 -2.55 1.97
C GLY A 21 8.84 -1.23 2.08
N ALA A 22 7.62 -1.10 1.54
CA ALA A 22 6.80 0.07 1.84
C ALA A 22 6.33 0.06 3.30
N CYS A 23 6.79 1.01 4.10
CA CYS A 23 6.51 1.11 5.53
C CYS A 23 5.35 2.05 5.87
N ASP A 24 4.92 2.88 4.91
CA ASP A 24 3.86 3.85 5.12
C ASP A 24 2.96 3.95 3.88
N PHE A 25 1.78 4.54 4.06
CA PHE A 25 0.82 4.69 2.98
C PHE A 25 1.33 5.57 1.84
N GLY A 26 2.19 6.55 2.11
CA GLY A 26 2.82 7.39 1.09
C GLY A 26 3.79 6.61 0.21
N GLN A 27 4.59 5.71 0.79
CA GLN A 27 5.47 4.79 0.07
C GLN A 27 4.64 3.83 -0.80
N VAL A 28 3.58 3.24 -0.25
CA VAL A 28 2.64 2.40 -1.02
C VAL A 28 2.06 3.16 -2.21
N LYS A 29 1.64 4.43 -2.03
CA LYS A 29 1.14 5.25 -3.13
C LYS A 29 2.18 5.46 -4.23
N ARG A 30 3.45 5.70 -3.87
CA ARG A 30 4.54 5.87 -4.85
C ARG A 30 4.81 4.58 -5.62
N GLN A 31 4.90 3.45 -4.92
CA GLN A 31 5.17 2.14 -5.53
C GLN A 31 3.98 1.62 -6.36
N CYS A 32 2.74 1.95 -5.99
CA CYS A 32 1.53 1.55 -6.71
C CYS A 32 1.05 2.62 -7.72
N ASN A 33 1.92 3.08 -8.62
CA ASN A 33 1.59 3.97 -9.74
C ASN A 33 0.79 5.25 -9.34
N ARG A 34 1.23 5.93 -8.28
CA ARG A 34 0.53 7.09 -7.69
C ARG A 34 -0.93 6.77 -7.36
N LEU A 35 -1.15 5.71 -6.57
CA LEU A 35 -2.47 5.26 -6.10
C LEU A 35 -3.30 6.44 -5.59
N GLY A 36 -4.55 6.55 -6.07
CA GLY A 36 -5.45 7.66 -5.71
C GLY A 36 -5.14 9.01 -6.36
N GLY A 37 -4.16 9.10 -7.26
CA GLY A 37 -3.79 10.34 -7.96
C GLY A 37 -4.73 10.79 -9.10
N LYS A 38 -5.83 10.06 -9.36
CA LYS A 38 -6.87 10.46 -10.33
C LYS A 38 -8.14 10.92 -9.59
N CYS A 39 -9.05 10.01 -9.25
CA CYS A 39 -10.33 10.36 -8.63
C CYS A 39 -10.36 10.25 -7.10
N GLY A 40 -9.30 9.73 -6.47
CA GLY A 40 -9.20 9.58 -5.01
C GLY A 40 -10.13 8.56 -4.34
N LYS A 41 -11.14 8.03 -5.03
CA LYS A 41 -12.18 7.13 -4.45
C LYS A 41 -11.63 5.88 -3.77
N CYS A 42 -10.48 5.38 -4.22
CA CYS A 42 -9.83 4.20 -3.66
C CYS A 42 -9.09 4.46 -2.33
N LEU A 43 -8.89 5.72 -1.92
CA LEU A 43 -7.99 6.05 -0.81
C LEU A 43 -8.47 5.52 0.54
N GLY A 44 -9.78 5.48 0.80
CA GLY A 44 -10.33 4.93 2.04
C GLY A 44 -10.02 3.43 2.16
N GLU A 45 -10.46 2.66 1.17
CA GLU A 45 -10.22 1.21 1.11
C GLU A 45 -8.73 0.86 1.11
N ALA A 46 -7.93 1.57 0.31
CA ALA A 46 -6.50 1.36 0.27
C ALA A 46 -5.81 1.59 1.62
N ARG A 47 -6.22 2.61 2.39
CA ARG A 47 -5.67 2.87 3.73
C ARG A 47 -6.00 1.75 4.70
N LEU A 48 -7.23 1.24 4.68
CA LEU A 48 -7.65 0.13 5.55
C LEU A 48 -6.79 -1.11 5.28
N ILE A 49 -6.63 -1.49 4.01
CA ILE A 49 -5.78 -2.62 3.62
C ILE A 49 -4.34 -2.41 4.10
N VAL A 50 -3.76 -1.24 3.84
CA VAL A 50 -2.37 -0.95 4.23
C VAL A 50 -2.19 -0.97 5.75
N GLN A 51 -3.12 -0.40 6.51
CA GLN A 51 -3.08 -0.39 7.97
C GLN A 51 -3.23 -1.81 8.54
N GLN A 52 -4.13 -2.63 7.97
CA GLN A 52 -4.26 -4.03 8.36
C GLN A 52 -2.97 -4.80 8.13
N GLU A 53 -2.30 -4.59 6.99
CA GLU A 53 -1.06 -5.30 6.66
C GLU A 53 0.12 -4.85 7.51
N LEU A 54 0.29 -3.54 7.73
CA LEU A 54 1.36 -3.01 8.58
C LEU A 54 1.13 -3.38 10.05
N GLY A 55 -0.12 -3.42 10.52
CA GLY A 55 -0.49 -3.89 11.86
C GLY A 55 -0.25 -5.40 12.03
N ARG A 56 -0.47 -6.21 10.99
CA ARG A 56 -0.14 -7.64 10.99
C ARG A 56 1.37 -7.90 10.98
N ASN A 57 2.15 -7.03 10.35
CA ASN A 57 3.61 -7.10 10.27
C ASN A 57 4.34 -6.63 11.55
N GLN A 58 3.65 -6.45 12.69
CA GLN A 58 4.30 -6.17 13.97
C GLN A 58 5.14 -7.35 14.55
N GLN A 59 5.29 -8.45 13.81
CA GLN A 59 6.42 -9.36 13.97
C GLN A 59 7.65 -8.80 13.22
N PHE A 60 8.19 -7.71 13.78
CA PHE A 60 9.55 -7.17 13.67
C PHE A 60 10.30 -7.29 12.30
N VAL A 61 10.25 -6.23 11.49
CA VAL A 61 11.41 -5.74 10.72
C VAL A 61 11.39 -4.20 10.75
N PRO A 62 12.39 -3.52 11.33
CA PRO A 62 12.44 -2.05 11.33
C PRO A 62 12.59 -1.53 9.89
N CYS A 63 11.82 -0.48 9.57
CA CYS A 63 11.85 0.20 8.27
C CYS A 63 13.24 0.75 7.90
N ASP A 64 14.12 0.92 8.89
CA ASP A 64 15.46 1.48 8.72
C ASP A 64 16.48 0.48 8.13
N ALA A 65 16.08 -0.77 7.88
CA ALA A 65 16.97 -1.82 7.36
C ALA A 65 17.01 -1.95 5.82
N VAL A 66 16.17 -1.23 5.08
CA VAL A 66 16.19 -1.19 3.60
C VAL A 66 16.77 0.15 3.15
N SER A 67 18.09 0.27 3.27
CA SER A 67 18.88 1.31 2.60
C SER A 67 19.27 0.86 1.20
#